data_AF-A0A973HQK9-F1
#
_entry.id   AF-A0A973HQK9-F1
#
_cell.length_a   1.000
_cell.length_b   1.000
_cell.length_c   1.000
_cell.angle_alpha   90.00
_cell.angle_beta   90.00
_cell.angle_gamma   90.00
#
_symmetry.space_group_name_H-M   'P 1'
#
loop_
_entity.id
_entity.type
_entity.pdbx_description
1 polymer ?
#
loop_
_entity_poly.entity_id
_entity_poly.type
_entity_poly.pdbx_seq_one_letter_code
_entity_poly.pdbx_strand_id
1 'polypeptide(L)'
;GYNVMETPCKRDLLGELTEACKKYDIKIGFYYSHWLDWDGTGGEVDFAYMENDEYVHPSDEEYQAYWENKCLAQVSELIDAYDPTFFWFDTWSEDAFEKLTDERLNQLIGLIREKSPDCLINSRINFKNPPDDVDYISTNDNEFPDQGFDKPWETSGTLNHSWAYHKLDFDWKSTEQLLRYLIGNAALGGNYQLNVGPTGDGLFQPAAIKRLREIGSWMAVNSESIYGTEAGPTGKTSWGASTQKGDVVYLHLCDVQAGMALRVEELSSVNHITVLETGEQLTFTQDENALWVNLPKGLSGLQIPVLKLV
;
A
#
# COMPACT_ATOMS: atom_id res chain seq x y z
N GLY A 1 0.60 11.38 30.04
CA GLY A 1 0.46 11.70 28.62
C GLY A 1 -0.60 10.81 28.02
N TYR A 2 -1.15 11.14 26.86
CA TYR A 2 -2.18 10.32 26.22
C TYR A 2 -1.53 9.13 25.48
N ASN A 3 -1.43 7.97 26.16
CA ASN A 3 -0.85 6.74 25.57
C ASN A 3 -1.45 5.45 26.17
N VAL A 4 -1.12 4.31 25.57
CA VAL A 4 -1.64 2.99 25.98
C VAL A 4 -1.27 2.61 27.42
N MET A 5 -0.14 3.12 27.94
CA MET A 5 0.31 2.89 29.30
C MET A 5 -0.53 3.65 30.33
N GLU A 6 -1.41 4.57 29.91
CA GLU A 6 -2.42 5.17 30.78
C GLU A 6 -3.77 4.43 30.78
N THR A 7 -3.98 3.50 29.85
CA THR A 7 -5.21 2.68 29.78
C THR A 7 -5.14 1.45 30.70
N PRO A 8 -6.24 0.70 30.94
CA PRO A 8 -6.18 -0.59 31.64
C PRO A 8 -5.30 -1.65 30.93
N CYS A 9 -5.01 -1.50 29.64
CA CYS A 9 -4.20 -2.44 28.87
C CYS A 9 -2.76 -2.51 29.39
N LYS A 10 -2.14 -1.34 29.66
CA LYS A 10 -0.76 -1.22 30.20
C LYS A 10 0.30 -2.04 29.44
N ARG A 11 0.08 -2.30 28.15
CA ARG A 11 0.97 -3.09 27.29
C ARG A 11 1.52 -2.23 26.18
N ASP A 12 2.77 -2.46 25.83
CA ASP A 12 3.40 -1.90 24.64
C ASP A 12 2.92 -2.67 23.40
N LEU A 13 1.83 -2.20 22.82
CA LEU A 13 1.21 -2.84 21.65
C LEU A 13 2.09 -2.73 20.39
N LEU A 14 2.88 -1.66 20.26
CA LEU A 14 3.78 -1.49 19.13
C LEU A 14 4.98 -2.44 19.25
N GLY A 15 5.58 -2.56 20.43
CA GLY A 15 6.64 -3.54 20.68
C GLY A 15 6.18 -4.98 20.44
N GLU A 16 4.99 -5.34 20.92
CA GLU A 16 4.42 -6.67 20.67
C GLU A 16 4.17 -6.94 19.17
N LEU A 17 3.69 -5.93 18.43
CA LEU A 17 3.49 -6.04 16.98
C LEU A 17 4.83 -6.15 16.23
N THR A 18 5.82 -5.33 16.61
CA THR A 18 7.18 -5.36 16.07
C THR A 18 7.82 -6.75 16.24
N GLU A 19 7.74 -7.34 17.42
CA GLU A 19 8.28 -8.68 17.69
C GLU A 19 7.51 -9.77 16.92
N ALA A 20 6.19 -9.62 16.75
CA ALA A 20 5.41 -10.52 15.91
C ALA A 20 5.82 -10.40 14.43
N CYS A 21 5.97 -9.20 13.88
CA CYS A 21 6.42 -8.98 12.51
C CYS A 21 7.81 -9.60 12.27
N LYS A 22 8.78 -9.38 13.17
CA LYS A 22 10.11 -10.01 13.13
C LYS A 22 10.02 -11.53 13.11
N LYS A 23 9.19 -12.13 13.96
CA LYS A 23 8.99 -13.59 14.02
C LYS A 23 8.52 -14.17 12.68
N TYR A 24 7.75 -13.43 11.91
CA TYR A 24 7.20 -13.86 10.62
C TYR A 24 7.90 -13.26 9.40
N ASP A 25 9.08 -12.64 9.59
CA ASP A 25 9.86 -11.98 8.53
C ASP A 25 9.06 -10.92 7.74
N ILE A 26 8.22 -10.18 8.46
CA ILE A 26 7.44 -9.07 7.92
C ILE A 26 8.16 -7.77 8.30
N LYS A 27 8.44 -6.92 7.30
CA LYS A 27 8.94 -5.57 7.55
C LYS A 27 7.84 -4.73 8.20
N ILE A 28 8.19 -4.00 9.25
CA ILE A 28 7.28 -3.11 9.95
C ILE A 28 7.65 -1.66 9.66
N GLY A 29 6.64 -0.83 9.42
CA GLY A 29 6.75 0.62 9.38
C GLY A 29 5.67 1.24 10.24
N PHE A 30 5.77 2.54 10.47
CA PHE A 30 4.83 3.26 11.31
C PHE A 30 4.15 4.39 10.55
N TYR A 31 2.82 4.40 10.63
CA TYR A 31 2.04 5.59 10.33
C TYR A 31 2.24 6.63 11.45
N TYR A 32 2.45 7.90 11.10
CA TYR A 32 2.53 8.99 12.07
C TYR A 32 1.88 10.29 11.56
N SER A 33 0.88 10.77 12.30
CA SER A 33 0.24 12.07 12.06
C SER A 33 1.13 13.19 12.62
N HIS A 34 2.07 13.65 11.80
CA HIS A 34 3.14 14.54 12.28
C HIS A 34 2.70 15.99 12.46
N TRP A 35 1.74 16.47 11.68
CA TRP A 35 1.32 17.87 11.70
C TRP A 35 0.06 18.14 12.50
N LEU A 36 -0.78 17.11 12.66
CA LEU A 36 -2.11 17.18 13.23
C LEU A 36 -2.19 16.32 14.50
N ASP A 37 -2.58 16.92 15.62
CA ASP A 37 -2.73 16.23 16.90
C ASP A 37 -3.84 16.86 17.74
N TRP A 38 -4.98 16.16 17.80
CA TRP A 38 -6.19 16.63 18.47
C TRP A 38 -6.19 16.47 19.99
N ASP A 39 -5.11 16.00 20.61
CA ASP A 39 -4.96 15.96 22.08
C ASP A 39 -4.78 17.38 22.68
N GLY A 40 -4.77 18.43 21.84
CA GLY A 40 -4.69 19.83 22.26
C GLY A 40 -3.29 20.23 22.73
N THR A 41 -2.27 19.47 22.33
CA THR A 41 -0.87 19.69 22.76
C THR A 41 -0.06 20.56 21.80
N GLY A 42 -0.71 21.41 21.02
CA GLY A 42 -0.05 22.35 20.09
C GLY A 42 0.14 21.86 18.65
N GLY A 43 -0.30 20.64 18.32
CA GLY A 43 -0.46 20.22 16.94
C GLY A 43 -1.68 20.89 16.30
N GLU A 44 -1.75 20.88 14.97
CA GLU A 44 -2.89 21.45 14.26
C GLU A 44 -4.16 20.63 14.52
N VAL A 45 -5.34 21.26 14.47
CA VAL A 45 -6.64 20.60 14.67
C VAL A 45 -7.49 20.76 13.42
N ASP A 46 -8.09 19.65 12.97
CA ASP A 46 -8.81 19.62 11.70
C ASP A 46 -10.30 19.92 11.90
N PHE A 47 -10.79 20.82 11.05
CA PHE A 47 -12.08 21.47 11.09
C PHE A 47 -13.27 20.58 10.76
N ALA A 48 -13.09 19.51 9.98
CA ALA A 48 -14.22 18.74 9.43
C ALA A 48 -15.06 18.00 10.49
N TYR A 49 -14.57 17.89 11.73
CA TYR A 49 -15.16 17.06 12.78
C TYR A 49 -15.49 17.78 14.10
N MET A 50 -15.34 19.11 14.17
CA MET A 50 -15.69 19.88 15.38
C MET A 50 -17.05 20.59 15.21
N GLU A 51 -18.03 20.25 16.07
CA GLU A 51 -19.43 20.72 15.99
C GLU A 51 -19.64 22.24 16.20
N ASN A 52 -18.62 23.00 16.61
CA ASN A 52 -18.82 24.33 17.21
C ASN A 52 -18.12 25.52 16.52
N ASP A 53 -17.47 25.35 15.36
CA ASP A 53 -16.84 26.45 14.59
C ASP A 53 -15.85 27.37 15.38
N GLU A 54 -15.54 27.06 16.65
CA GLU A 54 -14.64 27.85 17.48
C GLU A 54 -13.20 27.29 17.41
N TYR A 55 -12.46 27.95 16.53
CA TYR A 55 -11.03 27.92 16.28
C TYR A 55 -10.14 27.82 17.53
N VAL A 56 -9.19 26.88 17.51
CA VAL A 56 -7.91 27.05 18.22
C VAL A 56 -6.80 26.52 17.31
N HIS A 57 -6.31 27.35 16.38
CA HIS A 57 -5.01 27.07 15.79
C HIS A 57 -3.91 27.41 16.79
N PRO A 58 -2.88 26.57 16.88
CA PRO A 58 -1.70 26.94 17.65
C PRO A 58 -1.03 28.16 17.03
N SER A 59 -0.59 29.07 17.89
CA SER A 59 0.43 30.04 17.52
C SER A 59 1.66 29.33 16.97
N ASP A 60 2.50 30.03 16.19
CA ASP A 60 3.73 29.42 15.69
C ASP A 60 4.66 28.95 16.82
N GLU A 61 4.67 29.66 17.96
CA GLU A 61 5.41 29.26 19.16
C GLU A 61 4.88 27.95 19.78
N GLU A 62 3.55 27.79 19.88
CA GLU A 62 2.93 26.55 20.37
C GLU A 62 3.17 25.39 19.42
N TYR A 63 3.08 25.62 18.11
CA TYR A 63 3.35 24.60 17.10
C TYR A 63 4.83 24.21 17.10
N GLN A 64 5.74 25.16 17.24
CA GLN A 64 7.18 24.87 17.35
C GLN A 64 7.46 24.03 18.59
N ALA A 65 6.83 24.34 19.73
CA ALA A 65 6.97 23.54 20.94
C ALA A 65 6.43 22.11 20.76
N TYR A 66 5.29 21.94 20.07
CA TYR A 66 4.77 20.62 19.68
C TYR A 66 5.74 19.88 18.76
N TRP A 67 6.27 20.58 17.74
CA TRP A 67 7.16 20.02 16.76
C TRP A 67 8.43 19.45 17.40
N GLU A 68 9.09 20.23 18.25
CA GLU A 68 10.33 19.82 18.92
C GLU A 68 10.10 18.79 20.02
N ASN A 69 9.14 19.05 20.91
CA ASN A 69 9.00 18.26 22.15
C ASN A 69 8.08 17.05 22.00
N LYS A 70 7.30 16.97 20.92
CA LYS A 70 6.38 15.85 20.65
C LYS A 70 6.67 15.20 19.30
N CYS A 71 6.56 15.91 18.18
CA CYS A 71 6.73 15.30 16.86
C CYS A 71 8.12 14.67 16.66
N LEU A 72 9.18 15.49 16.70
CA LEU A 72 10.56 15.01 16.54
C LEU A 72 10.96 14.06 17.66
N ALA A 73 10.57 14.35 18.91
CA ALA A 73 10.86 13.49 20.06
C ALA A 73 10.24 12.09 19.93
N GLN A 74 8.97 11.98 19.51
CA GLN A 74 8.29 10.70 19.34
C GLN A 74 8.81 9.94 18.12
N VAL A 75 9.11 10.61 17.02
CA VAL A 75 9.76 9.95 15.87
C VAL A 75 11.12 9.38 16.27
N SER A 76 11.93 10.14 17.02
CA SER A 76 13.19 9.62 17.58
C SER A 76 12.96 8.42 18.50
N GLU A 77 11.97 8.48 19.38
CA GLU A 77 11.62 7.38 20.30
C GLU A 77 11.21 6.12 19.53
N LEU A 78 10.37 6.26 18.49
CA LEU A 78 9.92 5.15 17.65
C LEU A 78 11.08 4.49 16.90
N ILE A 79 12.04 5.28 16.40
CA ILE A 79 13.25 4.75 15.77
C ILE A 79 14.08 3.97 16.79
N ASP A 80 14.40 4.59 17.93
CA ASP A 80 15.27 4.01 18.94
C ASP A 80 14.69 2.72 19.56
N ALA A 81 13.36 2.67 19.72
CA ALA A 81 12.69 1.54 20.37
C ALA A 81 12.42 0.36 19.42
N TYR A 82 12.13 0.62 18.14
CA TYR A 82 11.54 -0.40 17.27
C TYR A 82 12.22 -0.59 15.91
N ASP A 83 13.11 0.32 15.49
CA ASP A 83 13.81 0.25 14.20
C ASP A 83 12.87 0.00 12.99
N PRO A 84 11.92 0.93 12.72
CA PRO A 84 10.98 0.77 11.62
C PRO A 84 11.68 0.87 10.26
N THR A 85 11.18 0.10 9.30
CA THR A 85 11.66 0.11 7.91
C THR A 85 11.18 1.33 7.13
N PHE A 86 10.05 1.94 7.54
CA PHE A 86 9.54 3.15 6.93
C PHE A 86 8.66 3.95 7.90
N PHE A 87 8.59 5.25 7.67
CA PHE A 87 7.53 6.11 8.20
C PHE A 87 6.56 6.47 7.08
N TRP A 88 5.28 6.27 7.36
CA TRP A 88 4.19 6.76 6.54
C TRP A 88 3.60 7.98 7.23
N PHE A 89 3.97 9.16 6.77
CA PHE A 89 3.43 10.42 7.25
C PHE A 89 2.14 10.76 6.51
N ASP A 90 1.22 11.44 7.19
CA ASP A 90 -0.06 11.81 6.62
C ASP A 90 -0.26 13.32 6.56
N THR A 91 -0.59 13.80 5.37
CA THR A 91 -1.13 15.14 5.12
C THR A 91 -2.17 15.00 4.00
N TRP A 92 -3.29 15.70 4.15
CA TRP A 92 -4.41 15.60 3.21
C TRP A 92 -5.16 16.92 3.01
N SER A 93 -4.90 17.94 3.84
CA SER A 93 -5.51 19.27 3.73
C SER A 93 -4.49 20.36 3.42
N GLU A 94 -4.85 21.31 2.55
CA GLU A 94 -3.99 22.45 2.26
C GLU A 94 -3.69 23.34 3.47
N ASP A 95 -4.54 23.25 4.50
CA ASP A 95 -4.37 24.00 5.74
C ASP A 95 -3.11 23.54 6.52
N ALA A 96 -2.61 22.33 6.27
CA ALA A 96 -1.39 21.82 6.87
C ALA A 96 -0.13 22.66 6.55
N PHE A 97 -0.16 23.39 5.43
CA PHE A 97 1.05 23.95 4.83
C PHE A 97 1.54 25.24 5.44
N GLU A 98 0.71 25.97 6.20
CA GLU A 98 1.22 27.14 6.94
C GLU A 98 2.24 26.70 8.00
N LYS A 99 1.98 25.56 8.66
CA LYS A 99 2.82 25.07 9.74
C LYS A 99 3.92 24.10 9.28
N LEU A 100 3.70 23.34 8.21
CA LEU A 100 4.70 22.44 7.62
C LEU A 100 5.66 23.19 6.68
N THR A 101 6.49 24.05 7.27
CA THR A 101 7.54 24.76 6.55
C THR A 101 8.64 23.81 6.07
N ASP A 102 9.36 24.21 5.02
CA ASP A 102 10.54 23.45 4.54
C ASP A 102 11.57 23.23 5.64
N GLU A 103 11.74 24.19 6.56
CA GLU A 103 12.65 24.05 7.70
C GLU A 103 12.24 22.88 8.61
N ARG A 104 10.96 22.80 8.99
CA ARG A 104 10.45 21.73 9.85
C ARG A 104 10.52 20.37 9.15
N LEU A 105 10.12 20.30 7.89
CA LEU A 105 10.22 19.07 7.09
C LEU A 105 11.67 18.60 6.98
N ASN A 106 12.62 19.51 6.73
CA ASN A 106 14.04 19.19 6.69
C ASN A 106 14.58 18.72 8.05
N GLN A 107 14.09 19.26 9.17
CA GLN A 107 14.43 18.76 10.51
C GLN A 107 13.97 17.31 10.71
N LEU A 108 12.73 16.99 10.33
CA LEU A 108 12.16 15.65 10.49
C LEU A 108 12.86 14.63 9.58
N ILE A 109 13.05 14.96 8.30
CA ILE A 109 13.79 14.11 7.36
C ILE A 109 15.24 13.94 7.84
N GLY A 110 15.91 15.03 8.23
CA GLY A 110 17.28 15.00 8.72
C GLY A 110 17.44 14.11 9.95
N LEU A 111 16.52 14.19 10.91
CA LEU A 111 16.49 13.31 12.09
C LEU A 111 16.40 11.83 11.70
N ILE A 112 15.51 11.48 10.76
CA ILE A 112 15.33 10.11 10.30
C ILE A 112 16.59 9.64 9.59
N ARG A 113 17.14 10.44 8.67
CA ARG A 113 18.37 10.11 7.93
C ARG A 113 19.59 9.95 8.83
N GLU A 114 19.68 10.71 9.92
CA GLU A 114 20.74 10.58 10.92
C GLU A 114 20.64 9.27 11.71
N LYS A 115 19.42 8.93 12.18
CA LYS A 115 19.21 7.81 13.10
C LYS A 115 18.94 6.46 12.42
N SER A 116 18.27 6.46 11.27
CA SER A 116 17.91 5.28 10.49
C SER A 116 18.00 5.61 8.98
N PRO A 117 19.20 5.61 8.39
CA PRO A 117 19.44 6.08 7.03
C PRO A 117 18.68 5.30 5.96
N ASP A 118 18.35 4.03 6.22
CA ASP A 118 17.60 3.16 5.30
C ASP A 118 16.07 3.22 5.51
N CYS A 119 15.58 3.99 6.49
CA CYS A 119 14.14 4.13 6.74
C CYS A 119 13.47 4.94 5.64
N LEU A 120 12.48 4.34 4.96
CA LEU A 120 11.78 5.00 3.86
C LEU A 120 10.80 6.07 4.37
N ILE A 121 10.64 7.14 3.62
CA ILE A 121 9.73 8.26 3.88
C ILE A 121 8.82 8.44 2.66
N ASN A 122 7.52 8.54 2.88
CA ASN A 122 6.55 8.71 1.80
C ASN A 122 6.30 10.19 1.45
N SER A 123 5.76 10.43 0.25
CA SER A 123 5.46 11.78 -0.23
C SER A 123 4.35 12.49 0.56
N ARG A 124 3.48 11.77 1.29
CA ARG A 124 2.45 12.41 2.14
C ARG A 124 3.01 13.06 3.41
N ILE A 125 4.33 13.06 3.62
CA ILE A 125 4.94 14.03 4.55
C ILE A 125 4.61 15.48 4.16
N ASN A 126 4.36 15.75 2.87
CA ASN A 126 3.71 16.96 2.38
C ASN A 126 3.03 16.66 1.04
N PHE A 127 1.72 16.47 1.02
CA PHE A 127 1.03 16.00 -0.19
C PHE A 127 1.01 17.03 -1.35
N LYS A 128 1.13 18.34 -1.09
CA LYS A 128 1.08 19.38 -2.13
C LYS A 128 2.44 19.62 -2.74
N ASN A 129 3.47 19.67 -1.91
CA ASN A 129 4.84 19.91 -2.34
C ASN A 129 5.79 18.98 -1.57
N PRO A 130 5.78 17.67 -1.90
CA PRO A 130 6.66 16.72 -1.24
C PRO A 130 8.12 17.12 -1.48
N PRO A 131 8.97 17.12 -0.44
CA PRO A 131 10.41 17.32 -0.61
C PRO A 131 11.03 16.28 -1.56
N ASP A 132 12.08 16.64 -2.28
CA ASP A 132 12.76 15.72 -3.21
C ASP A 132 13.30 14.46 -2.52
N ASP A 133 13.73 14.61 -1.26
CA ASP A 133 14.38 13.58 -0.42
C ASP A 133 13.43 12.58 0.25
N VAL A 134 12.16 12.53 -0.19
CA VAL A 134 11.28 11.38 0.12
C VAL A 134 11.69 10.17 -0.72
N ASP A 135 11.31 8.96 -0.33
CA ASP A 135 11.74 7.73 -1.01
C ASP A 135 10.71 7.21 -2.01
N TYR A 136 9.42 7.46 -1.75
CA TYR A 136 8.35 6.97 -2.62
C TYR A 136 7.10 7.86 -2.61
N ILE A 137 6.31 7.76 -3.67
CA ILE A 137 5.05 8.48 -3.84
C ILE A 137 3.90 7.68 -3.23
N SER A 138 3.05 8.32 -2.45
CA SER A 138 1.76 7.76 -2.04
C SER A 138 0.63 8.43 -2.82
N THR A 139 -0.25 7.64 -3.42
CA THR A 139 -1.46 8.17 -4.10
C THR A 139 -2.48 8.71 -3.09
N ASN A 140 -3.58 9.29 -3.57
CA ASN A 140 -4.72 9.57 -2.69
C ASN A 140 -5.38 8.27 -2.21
N ASP A 141 -6.22 8.41 -1.20
CA ASP A 141 -6.96 7.32 -0.57
C ASP A 141 -7.81 6.56 -1.59
N ASN A 142 -7.61 5.23 -1.68
CA ASN A 142 -8.32 4.37 -2.64
C ASN A 142 -8.21 4.84 -4.11
N GLU A 143 -7.18 5.62 -4.45
CA GLU A 143 -6.92 6.03 -5.83
C GLU A 143 -5.99 5.03 -6.53
N PHE A 144 -6.53 4.33 -7.52
CA PHE A 144 -5.79 3.34 -8.31
C PHE A 144 -5.47 3.94 -9.68
N PRO A 145 -4.20 4.33 -9.94
CA PRO A 145 -3.85 5.11 -11.12
C PRO A 145 -3.88 4.25 -12.39
N ASP A 146 -4.13 4.87 -13.54
CA ASP A 146 -4.09 4.19 -14.85
C ASP A 146 -2.68 4.13 -15.45
N GLN A 147 -1.73 4.88 -14.90
CA GLN A 147 -0.33 4.94 -15.32
C GLN A 147 0.60 4.87 -14.10
N GLY A 148 1.82 4.37 -14.30
CA GLY A 148 2.85 4.34 -13.26
C GLY A 148 3.49 5.71 -13.04
N PHE A 149 4.41 5.77 -12.07
CA PHE A 149 5.19 6.96 -11.74
C PHE A 149 6.68 6.71 -11.97
N ASP A 150 7.45 7.79 -12.17
CA ASP A 150 8.91 7.73 -12.38
C ASP A 150 9.71 7.45 -11.09
N LYS A 151 9.04 7.45 -9.94
CA LYS A 151 9.59 7.15 -8.61
C LYS A 151 8.86 5.92 -8.05
N PRO A 152 9.49 5.10 -7.19
CA PRO A 152 8.76 4.09 -6.44
C PRO A 152 7.48 4.67 -5.84
N TRP A 153 6.40 3.92 -5.86
CA TRP A 153 5.10 4.45 -5.47
C TRP A 153 4.18 3.37 -4.90
N GLU A 154 3.15 3.82 -4.19
CA GLU A 154 2.21 2.97 -3.47
C GLU A 154 0.80 3.55 -3.51
N THR A 155 -0.20 2.69 -3.72
CA THR A 155 -1.61 3.00 -3.42
C THR A 155 -2.00 2.40 -2.08
N SER A 156 -2.60 3.24 -1.23
CA SER A 156 -3.29 2.79 -0.02
C SER A 156 -4.78 2.57 -0.28
N GLY A 157 -5.32 1.43 0.13
CA GLY A 157 -6.74 1.11 -0.06
C GLY A 157 -7.37 0.33 1.09
N THR A 158 -8.66 0.51 1.26
CA THR A 158 -9.46 -0.08 2.35
C THR A 158 -10.16 -1.37 1.92
N LEU A 159 -10.46 -2.26 2.87
CA LEU A 159 -11.29 -3.46 2.63
C LEU A 159 -12.78 -3.14 2.40
N ASN A 160 -13.27 -2.05 2.98
CA ASN A 160 -14.62 -1.50 2.85
C ASN A 160 -14.52 0.02 2.62
N HIS A 161 -15.39 0.87 3.17
CA HIS A 161 -15.27 2.33 3.05
C HIS A 161 -14.48 2.99 4.18
N SER A 162 -14.09 2.21 5.19
CA SER A 162 -13.51 2.72 6.43
C SER A 162 -12.04 2.32 6.60
N TRP A 163 -11.20 3.25 7.07
CA TRP A 163 -9.85 2.95 7.53
C TRP A 163 -9.87 2.21 8.87
N ALA A 164 -10.56 2.76 9.86
CA ALA A 164 -10.74 2.14 11.17
C ALA A 164 -11.94 1.17 11.21
N TYR A 165 -12.12 0.46 12.32
CA TYR A 165 -13.32 -0.35 12.55
C TYR A 165 -14.58 0.53 12.56
N HIS A 166 -15.50 0.22 11.64
CA HIS A 166 -16.82 0.82 11.59
C HIS A 166 -17.89 -0.26 11.73
N LYS A 167 -18.65 -0.21 12.83
CA LYS A 167 -19.63 -1.25 13.21
C LYS A 167 -20.76 -1.46 12.19
N LEU A 168 -21.02 -0.47 11.34
CA LEU A 168 -22.13 -0.47 10.39
C LEU A 168 -21.67 -0.51 8.92
N ASP A 169 -20.36 -0.62 8.66
CA ASP A 169 -19.83 -0.67 7.29
C ASP A 169 -19.61 -2.12 6.86
N PHE A 170 -20.61 -2.64 6.15
CA PHE A 170 -20.61 -4.01 5.63
C PHE A 170 -20.36 -4.07 4.12
N ASP A 171 -20.02 -2.95 3.48
CA ASP A 171 -19.79 -2.91 2.04
C ASP A 171 -18.35 -3.33 1.71
N TRP A 172 -18.09 -4.61 1.96
CA TRP A 172 -16.78 -5.21 1.79
C TRP A 172 -16.48 -5.44 0.31
N LYS A 173 -15.36 -4.88 -0.16
CA LYS A 173 -14.77 -5.22 -1.45
C LYS A 173 -14.61 -6.73 -1.60
N SER A 174 -14.81 -7.23 -2.81
CA SER A 174 -14.65 -8.66 -3.10
C SER A 174 -13.16 -9.02 -3.15
N THR A 175 -12.83 -10.28 -2.89
CA THR A 175 -11.44 -10.76 -3.03
C THR A 175 -10.92 -10.57 -4.45
N GLU A 176 -11.76 -10.78 -5.46
CA GLU A 176 -11.40 -10.53 -6.86
C GLU A 176 -11.05 -9.06 -7.10
N GLN A 177 -11.84 -8.12 -6.57
CA GLN A 177 -11.55 -6.69 -6.68
C GLN A 177 -10.22 -6.32 -6.02
N LEU A 178 -9.94 -6.86 -4.83
CA LEU A 178 -8.68 -6.62 -4.11
C LEU A 178 -7.47 -7.20 -4.86
N LEU A 179 -7.61 -8.39 -5.48
CA LEU A 179 -6.56 -8.96 -6.31
C LEU A 179 -6.33 -8.12 -7.57
N ARG A 180 -7.38 -7.62 -8.22
CA ARG A 180 -7.26 -6.71 -9.36
C ARG A 180 -6.52 -5.42 -8.99
N TYR A 181 -6.70 -4.91 -7.77
CA TYR A 181 -5.93 -3.78 -7.27
C TYR A 181 -4.45 -4.13 -7.06
N LEU A 182 -4.15 -5.26 -6.42
CA LEU A 182 -2.77 -5.74 -6.26
C LEU A 182 -2.07 -5.89 -7.63
N ILE A 183 -2.70 -6.62 -8.54
CA ILE A 183 -2.20 -6.90 -9.90
C ILE A 183 -2.05 -5.60 -10.68
N GLY A 184 -3.05 -4.72 -10.62
CA GLY A 184 -3.03 -3.44 -11.33
C GLY A 184 -1.93 -2.49 -10.86
N ASN A 185 -1.60 -2.49 -9.57
CA ASN A 185 -0.46 -1.74 -9.04
C ASN A 185 0.86 -2.37 -9.48
N ALA A 186 1.02 -3.68 -9.31
CA ALA A 186 2.24 -4.39 -9.71
C ALA A 186 2.53 -4.23 -11.21
N ALA A 187 1.50 -4.27 -12.06
CA ALA A 187 1.60 -4.08 -13.51
C ALA A 187 2.06 -2.67 -13.92
N LEU A 188 1.99 -1.71 -13.00
CA LEU A 188 2.43 -0.33 -13.17
C LEU A 188 3.67 -0.02 -12.29
N GLY A 189 4.34 -1.05 -11.76
CA GLY A 189 5.54 -0.92 -10.94
C GLY A 189 5.30 -0.35 -9.54
N GLY A 190 4.07 -0.39 -9.04
CA GLY A 190 3.68 0.14 -7.73
C GLY A 190 3.35 -0.92 -6.69
N ASN A 191 3.34 -0.48 -5.44
CA ASN A 191 2.91 -1.28 -4.29
C ASN A 191 1.43 -1.07 -3.97
N TYR A 192 0.80 -2.08 -3.35
CA TYR A 192 -0.55 -1.97 -2.81
C TYR A 192 -0.57 -2.19 -1.29
N GLN A 193 -0.87 -1.12 -0.55
CA GLN A 193 -1.08 -1.17 0.89
C GLN A 193 -2.56 -1.41 1.22
N LEU A 194 -2.90 -2.65 1.55
CA LEU A 194 -4.25 -3.04 1.96
C LEU A 194 -4.46 -2.85 3.46
N ASN A 195 -5.38 -1.96 3.83
CA ASN A 195 -5.73 -1.66 5.21
C ASN A 195 -6.63 -2.72 5.88
N VAL A 196 -6.48 -2.90 7.19
CA VAL A 196 -7.40 -3.65 8.06
C VAL A 196 -7.59 -2.93 9.40
N GLY A 197 -8.85 -2.67 9.76
CA GLY A 197 -9.22 -2.05 11.05
C GLY A 197 -9.62 -3.09 12.12
N PRO A 198 -8.83 -3.31 13.19
CA PRO A 198 -9.22 -4.15 14.32
C PRO A 198 -10.40 -3.56 15.11
N THR A 199 -11.20 -4.42 15.75
CA THR A 199 -12.20 -4.00 16.73
C THR A 199 -11.54 -3.46 18.01
N GLY A 200 -12.32 -2.80 18.87
CA GLY A 200 -11.84 -2.35 20.19
C GLY A 200 -11.31 -3.46 21.10
N ASP A 201 -11.69 -4.71 20.85
CA ASP A 201 -11.17 -5.89 21.57
C ASP A 201 -9.90 -6.47 20.91
N GLY A 202 -9.34 -5.80 19.90
CA GLY A 202 -8.13 -6.23 19.19
C GLY A 202 -8.36 -7.38 18.20
N LEU A 203 -9.58 -7.59 17.73
CA LEU A 203 -9.92 -8.68 16.79
C LEU A 203 -10.10 -8.17 15.37
N PHE A 204 -9.69 -8.96 14.38
CA PHE A 204 -10.09 -8.72 13.00
C PHE A 204 -11.51 -9.24 12.73
N GLN A 205 -12.26 -8.48 11.94
CA GLN A 205 -13.62 -8.87 11.55
C GLN A 205 -13.60 -10.12 10.66
N PRO A 206 -14.56 -11.06 10.79
CA PRO A 206 -14.58 -12.29 9.99
C PRO A 206 -14.52 -12.06 8.47
N ALA A 207 -15.12 -10.97 7.99
CA ALA A 207 -15.06 -10.59 6.58
C ALA A 207 -13.62 -10.27 6.13
N ALA A 208 -12.89 -9.45 6.90
CA ALA A 208 -11.48 -9.14 6.64
C ALA A 208 -10.62 -10.41 6.62
N ILE A 209 -10.77 -11.29 7.64
CA ILE A 209 -10.06 -12.56 7.71
C ILE A 209 -10.33 -13.43 6.47
N LYS A 210 -11.60 -13.51 6.04
CA LYS A 210 -11.97 -14.26 4.84
C LYS A 210 -11.24 -13.74 3.60
N ARG A 211 -11.28 -12.43 3.34
CA ARG A 211 -10.58 -11.83 2.17
C ARG A 211 -9.08 -12.09 2.22
N LEU A 212 -8.44 -11.83 3.37
CA LEU A 212 -7.00 -12.04 3.52
C LEU A 212 -6.59 -13.50 3.31
N ARG A 213 -7.41 -14.47 3.76
CA ARG A 213 -7.15 -15.89 3.49
C ARG A 213 -7.31 -16.26 2.02
N GLU A 214 -8.31 -15.72 1.35
CA GLU A 214 -8.53 -15.99 -0.07
C GLU A 214 -7.42 -15.34 -0.93
N ILE A 215 -7.02 -14.10 -0.64
CA ILE A 215 -5.83 -13.46 -1.23
C ILE A 215 -4.59 -14.30 -0.97
N GLY A 216 -4.36 -14.71 0.28
CA GLY A 216 -3.21 -15.55 0.64
C GLY A 216 -3.20 -16.90 -0.10
N SER A 217 -4.38 -17.47 -0.38
CA SER A 217 -4.49 -18.73 -1.16
C SER A 217 -4.12 -18.51 -2.63
N TRP A 218 -4.51 -17.38 -3.22
CA TRP A 218 -4.08 -17.00 -4.57
C TRP A 218 -2.58 -16.71 -4.62
N MET A 219 -2.06 -15.95 -3.64
CA MET A 219 -0.63 -15.64 -3.54
C MET A 219 0.22 -16.90 -3.37
N ALA A 220 -0.24 -17.90 -2.62
CA ALA A 220 0.53 -19.14 -2.39
C ALA A 220 0.94 -19.88 -3.67
N VAL A 221 0.20 -19.69 -4.78
CA VAL A 221 0.51 -20.29 -6.08
C VAL A 221 1.06 -19.26 -7.06
N ASN A 222 0.61 -17.99 -6.98
CA ASN A 222 0.91 -16.98 -7.99
C ASN A 222 1.94 -15.94 -7.55
N SER A 223 2.53 -16.04 -6.36
CA SER A 223 3.38 -14.99 -5.79
C SER A 223 4.60 -14.62 -6.63
N GLU A 224 5.14 -15.54 -7.45
CA GLU A 224 6.29 -15.21 -8.32
C GLU A 224 5.94 -14.20 -9.43
N SER A 225 4.65 -14.02 -9.73
CA SER A 225 4.12 -13.02 -10.66
C SER A 225 3.88 -11.64 -10.03
N ILE A 226 4.17 -11.49 -8.73
CA ILE A 226 4.01 -10.24 -7.99
C ILE A 226 5.32 -9.84 -7.30
N TYR A 227 5.95 -10.75 -6.54
CA TYR A 227 7.12 -10.41 -5.76
C TYR A 227 8.40 -10.31 -6.61
N GLY A 228 9.01 -9.13 -6.57
CA GLY A 228 10.23 -8.81 -7.32
C GLY A 228 9.98 -8.76 -8.83
N THR A 229 8.74 -8.43 -9.24
CA THR A 229 8.41 -8.08 -10.61
C THR A 229 8.47 -6.57 -10.81
N GLU A 230 8.61 -6.17 -12.06
CA GLU A 230 8.46 -4.79 -12.54
C GLU A 230 7.18 -4.69 -13.40
N ALA A 231 6.88 -3.48 -13.86
CA ALA A 231 5.80 -3.24 -14.82
C ALA A 231 5.98 -4.12 -16.07
N GLY A 232 4.92 -4.81 -16.47
CA GLY A 232 4.97 -5.70 -17.63
C GLY A 232 4.85 -4.95 -18.96
N PRO A 233 5.19 -5.61 -20.08
CA PRO A 233 5.25 -4.98 -21.40
C PRO A 233 3.90 -4.51 -21.93
N THR A 234 2.78 -5.01 -21.38
CA THR A 234 1.43 -4.65 -21.84
C THR A 234 0.70 -3.68 -20.90
N GLY A 235 1.24 -3.42 -19.71
CA GLY A 235 0.53 -2.69 -18.65
C GLY A 235 -0.86 -3.25 -18.37
N LYS A 236 -1.84 -2.36 -18.12
CA LYS A 236 -3.26 -2.67 -17.94
C LYS A 236 -3.98 -2.76 -19.30
N THR A 237 -4.81 -3.77 -19.46
CA THR A 237 -5.52 -4.08 -20.71
C THR A 237 -6.98 -4.49 -20.42
N SER A 238 -7.77 -4.70 -21.48
CA SER A 238 -9.16 -5.17 -21.35
C SER A 238 -9.30 -6.61 -20.87
N TRP A 239 -8.26 -7.44 -21.01
CA TRP A 239 -8.27 -8.83 -20.54
C TRP A 239 -7.64 -9.00 -19.16
N GLY A 240 -6.93 -7.99 -18.66
CA GLY A 240 -6.21 -8.03 -17.40
C GLY A 240 -4.94 -7.19 -17.42
N ALA A 241 -3.82 -7.69 -16.91
CA ALA A 241 -2.58 -6.93 -16.86
C ALA A 241 -1.33 -7.83 -16.96
N SER A 242 -0.15 -7.24 -17.15
CA SER A 242 1.12 -7.98 -17.10
C SER A 242 2.12 -7.44 -16.09
N THR A 243 2.94 -8.35 -15.56
CA THR A 243 4.15 -8.05 -14.78
C THR A 243 5.34 -8.77 -15.41
N GLN A 244 6.55 -8.33 -15.11
CA GLN A 244 7.77 -8.91 -15.68
C GLN A 244 8.85 -9.15 -14.62
N LYS A 245 9.60 -10.24 -14.75
CA LYS A 245 10.78 -10.54 -13.92
C LYS A 245 11.90 -11.10 -14.78
N GLY A 246 12.88 -10.26 -15.09
CA GLY A 246 13.88 -10.59 -16.11
C GLY A 246 13.20 -10.87 -17.44
N ASP A 247 13.51 -12.01 -18.05
CA ASP A 247 12.93 -12.42 -19.35
C ASP A 247 11.55 -13.10 -19.22
N VAL A 248 11.03 -13.25 -17.99
CA VAL A 248 9.74 -13.90 -17.75
C VAL A 248 8.62 -12.87 -17.67
N VAL A 249 7.58 -13.04 -18.48
CA VAL A 249 6.37 -12.22 -18.46
C VAL A 249 5.22 -13.01 -17.85
N TYR A 250 4.46 -12.37 -16.97
CA TYR A 250 3.26 -12.95 -16.38
C TYR A 250 2.02 -12.21 -16.88
N LEU A 251 1.07 -12.93 -17.46
CA LEU A 251 -0.22 -12.38 -17.87
C LEU A 251 -1.28 -12.75 -16.83
N HIS A 252 -1.83 -11.76 -16.15
CA HIS A 252 -2.89 -11.90 -15.16
C HIS A 252 -4.24 -11.75 -15.86
N LEU A 253 -4.99 -12.85 -15.97
CA LEU A 253 -6.20 -12.90 -16.78
C LEU A 253 -7.44 -12.54 -15.97
N CYS A 254 -7.71 -11.24 -15.84
CA CYS A 254 -8.82 -10.75 -15.02
C CYS A 254 -10.19 -10.88 -15.69
N ASP A 255 -10.28 -10.64 -17.01
CA ASP A 255 -11.55 -10.52 -17.75
C ASP A 255 -11.58 -11.42 -19.00
N VAL A 256 -11.21 -12.69 -18.84
CA VAL A 256 -11.19 -13.66 -19.95
C VAL A 256 -12.30 -14.71 -19.82
N GLN A 257 -12.79 -15.15 -20.98
CA GLN A 257 -13.71 -16.29 -21.05
C GLN A 257 -12.96 -17.56 -21.47
N ALA A 258 -13.31 -18.67 -20.82
CA ALA A 258 -12.86 -20.01 -21.19
C ALA A 258 -13.11 -20.30 -22.68
N GLY A 259 -12.07 -20.77 -23.40
CA GLY A 259 -12.16 -21.05 -24.85
C GLY A 259 -11.94 -19.85 -25.77
N MET A 260 -11.61 -18.68 -25.22
CA MET A 260 -11.20 -17.51 -26.01
C MET A 260 -9.77 -17.69 -26.54
N ALA A 261 -9.52 -17.18 -27.75
CA ALA A 261 -8.16 -16.93 -28.22
C ALA A 261 -7.72 -15.54 -27.73
N LEU A 262 -6.78 -15.50 -26.79
CA LEU A 262 -6.23 -14.25 -26.27
C LEU A 262 -5.17 -13.73 -27.24
N ARG A 263 -5.34 -12.50 -27.74
CA ARG A 263 -4.32 -11.79 -28.51
C ARG A 263 -3.60 -10.80 -27.61
N VAL A 264 -2.28 -10.87 -27.57
CA VAL A 264 -1.40 -9.95 -26.83
C VAL A 264 -0.52 -9.24 -27.85
N GLU A 265 -0.70 -7.93 -27.96
CA GLU A 265 0.09 -7.10 -28.87
C GLU A 265 1.49 -6.83 -28.30
N GLU A 266 2.44 -6.57 -29.19
CA GLU A 266 3.82 -6.18 -28.86
C GLU A 266 4.59 -7.22 -28.02
N LEU A 267 4.11 -8.46 -28.01
CA LEU A 267 4.75 -9.59 -27.36
C LEU A 267 5.04 -10.67 -28.40
N SER A 268 6.32 -10.97 -28.58
CA SER A 268 6.82 -12.01 -29.48
C SER A 268 8.03 -12.72 -28.85
N SER A 269 8.63 -13.68 -29.57
CA SER A 269 9.76 -14.48 -29.09
C SER A 269 9.49 -15.33 -27.84
N VAL A 270 8.22 -15.66 -27.59
CA VAL A 270 7.82 -16.55 -26.49
C VAL A 270 8.14 -17.99 -26.88
N ASN A 271 8.82 -18.72 -26.01
CA ASN A 271 9.18 -20.13 -26.21
C ASN A 271 8.12 -21.04 -25.61
N HIS A 272 7.67 -20.74 -24.40
CA HIS A 272 6.75 -21.56 -23.62
C HIS A 272 5.73 -20.72 -22.86
N ILE A 273 4.49 -21.21 -22.80
CA ILE A 273 3.42 -20.64 -21.97
C ILE A 273 2.93 -21.73 -21.03
N THR A 274 2.87 -21.42 -19.74
CA THR A 274 2.35 -22.33 -18.72
C THR A 274 1.33 -21.60 -17.84
N VAL A 275 0.27 -22.30 -17.43
CA VAL A 275 -0.62 -21.82 -16.39
C VAL A 275 0.09 -21.99 -15.05
N LEU A 276 0.31 -20.91 -14.32
CA LEU A 276 1.16 -20.90 -13.14
C LEU A 276 0.60 -21.82 -12.04
N GLU A 277 -0.71 -21.83 -11.86
CA GLU A 277 -1.38 -22.62 -10.82
C GLU A 277 -1.34 -24.14 -11.07
N THR A 278 -1.33 -24.57 -12.33
CA THR A 278 -1.46 -26.00 -12.69
C THR A 278 -0.23 -26.59 -13.34
N GLY A 279 0.67 -25.76 -13.85
CA GLY A 279 1.79 -26.15 -14.71
C GLY A 279 1.35 -26.61 -16.11
N GLU A 280 0.06 -26.45 -16.48
CA GLU A 280 -0.44 -26.85 -17.79
C GLU A 280 0.21 -26.00 -18.88
N GLN A 281 0.87 -26.66 -19.83
CA GLN A 281 1.48 -26.01 -20.98
C GLN A 281 0.42 -25.67 -22.03
N LEU A 282 0.40 -24.42 -22.49
CA LEU A 282 -0.57 -23.93 -23.46
C LEU A 282 0.01 -23.90 -24.87
N THR A 283 -0.88 -24.07 -25.85
CA THR A 283 -0.56 -23.87 -27.26
C THR A 283 -0.78 -22.42 -27.65
N PHE A 284 0.11 -21.91 -28.50
CA PHE A 284 0.05 -20.54 -28.98
C PHE A 284 0.62 -20.45 -30.39
N THR A 285 0.29 -19.36 -31.07
CA THR A 285 0.94 -18.92 -32.31
C THR A 285 1.42 -17.50 -32.11
N GLN A 286 2.52 -17.10 -32.76
CA GLN A 286 3.02 -15.74 -32.70
C GLN A 286 3.58 -15.32 -34.05
N ASP A 287 3.58 -14.01 -34.29
CA ASP A 287 4.35 -13.38 -35.35
C ASP A 287 5.28 -12.31 -34.75
N GLU A 288 5.82 -11.42 -35.58
CA GLU A 288 6.73 -10.36 -35.12
C GLU A 288 6.04 -9.34 -34.19
N ASN A 289 4.71 -9.23 -34.23
CA ASN A 289 3.95 -8.15 -33.59
C ASN A 289 2.98 -8.63 -32.50
N ALA A 290 2.60 -9.92 -32.48
CA ALA A 290 1.63 -10.40 -31.52
C ALA A 290 1.74 -11.89 -31.19
N LEU A 291 1.19 -12.22 -30.03
CA LEU A 291 0.99 -13.55 -29.50
C LEU A 291 -0.49 -13.89 -29.46
N TRP A 292 -0.87 -15.09 -29.90
CA TRP A 292 -2.21 -15.64 -29.79
C TRP A 292 -2.17 -16.91 -28.94
N VAL A 293 -2.85 -16.90 -27.80
CA VAL A 293 -2.90 -18.01 -26.84
C VAL A 293 -4.29 -18.64 -26.84
N ASN A 294 -4.37 -19.96 -27.02
CA ASN A 294 -5.62 -20.69 -26.91
C ASN A 294 -5.91 -21.03 -25.44
N LEU A 295 -6.88 -20.36 -24.84
CA LEU A 295 -7.21 -20.55 -23.42
C LEU A 295 -8.07 -21.81 -23.22
N PRO A 296 -7.62 -22.84 -22.46
CA PRO A 296 -8.42 -24.03 -22.22
C PRO A 296 -9.68 -23.71 -21.42
N LYS A 297 -10.71 -24.54 -21.62
CA LYS A 297 -12.00 -24.34 -20.94
C LYS A 297 -11.91 -24.47 -19.42
N GLY A 298 -10.90 -25.15 -18.90
CA GLY A 298 -10.68 -25.37 -17.46
C GLY A 298 -10.22 -24.13 -16.69
N LEU A 299 -9.80 -23.05 -17.38
CA LEU A 299 -9.32 -21.83 -16.72
C LEU A 299 -10.40 -21.08 -15.92
N SER A 300 -11.68 -21.24 -16.27
CA SER A 300 -12.80 -20.54 -15.61
C SER A 300 -13.07 -20.97 -14.17
N GLY A 301 -12.42 -22.04 -13.69
CA GLY A 301 -12.50 -22.47 -12.29
C GLY A 301 -11.51 -21.77 -11.36
N LEU A 302 -10.56 -21.01 -11.90
CA LEU A 302 -9.58 -20.25 -11.14
C LEU A 302 -10.09 -18.82 -10.92
N GLN A 303 -9.71 -18.20 -9.80
CA GLN A 303 -10.19 -16.85 -9.46
C GLN A 303 -9.66 -15.78 -10.43
N ILE A 304 -8.33 -15.72 -10.60
CA ILE A 304 -7.64 -14.94 -11.64
C ILE A 304 -6.46 -15.80 -12.11
N PRO A 305 -6.57 -16.50 -13.25
CA PRO A 305 -5.48 -17.31 -13.77
C PRO A 305 -4.25 -16.48 -14.12
N VAL A 306 -3.05 -17.03 -13.92
CA VAL A 306 -1.79 -16.40 -14.34
C VAL A 306 -1.09 -17.26 -15.38
N LEU A 307 -0.76 -16.67 -16.53
CA LEU A 307 0.09 -17.32 -17.54
C LEU A 307 1.52 -16.87 -17.36
N LYS A 308 2.45 -17.81 -17.24
CA LYS A 308 3.89 -17.58 -17.23
C LYS A 308 4.47 -17.83 -18.63
N LEU A 309 5.11 -16.80 -19.18
CA LEU A 309 5.70 -16.78 -20.51
C LEU A 309 7.23 -16.70 -20.38
N VAL A 310 7.94 -17.61 -21.04
CA VAL A 310 9.42 -17.73 -21.09
C VAL A 310 9.86 -17.88 -22.55
#